data_AF-A0A803KWV0-F1
#
_entry.id   AF-A0A803KWV0-F1
#
_cell.length_a   1.000
_cell.length_b   1.000
_cell.length_c   1.000
_cell.angle_alpha   90.00
_cell.angle_beta   90.00
_cell.angle_gamma   90.00
#
_symmetry.space_group_name_H-M   'P 1'
#
loop_
_entity.id
_entity.type
_entity.pdbx_description
1 polymer ?
#
loop_
_entity_poly.entity_id
_entity_poly.type
_entity_poly.pdbx_seq_one_letter_code
_entity_poly.pdbx_strand_id
1 'polypeptide(L)'
;MPGFHAPSDYSNEPSRHPSLKINSKEPFNAEPHRSGLISSYVTPVDLFYKRNHGPIPIIDDIERYRLSVMGLISVQRELSMRDIRDLPKYTVTATLQCAGNRRTAMSKTKKVRGVGWGIAALGNAVWGGAKLADVLELLGVPKLASSTASGGKHVEFVSVDRCKEENGGPYKASIPLSQATNPEADVLLAYEMNGEPLNRDHGYPLRVIVPGVIGARSVKWLDSVNVIAEESQGFFTQRDYKMFPPTVDWDNINWSTRRPQMDFPVQSAICSLEDSNVLKDGKVTVKGYALSGGGRGIERVDISIDGGKTWVEASRYQKPGVQYVADSFNCDKWACGYSLRPKLRYSIELR
;
A
#
# COMPACT_ATOMS: atom_id res chain seq x y z
N MET A 1 22.81 -10.31 -1.10
CA MET A 1 23.07 -9.25 -0.11
C MET A 1 23.59 -9.92 1.16
N PRO A 2 24.66 -9.42 1.81
CA PRO A 2 25.12 -9.96 3.09
C PRO A 2 23.99 -9.97 4.13
N GLY A 3 23.83 -11.07 4.88
CA GLY A 3 22.77 -11.22 5.89
C GLY A 3 21.38 -11.59 5.35
N PHE A 4 21.24 -11.74 4.03
CA PHE A 4 19.97 -12.03 3.36
C PHE A 4 20.08 -13.17 2.35
N HIS A 5 19.11 -14.07 2.41
CA HIS A 5 18.85 -15.05 1.37
C HIS A 5 17.52 -14.73 0.66
N ALA A 6 17.56 -14.67 -0.67
CA ALA A 6 16.38 -14.49 -1.52
C ALA A 6 16.06 -15.82 -2.20
N PRO A 7 15.07 -16.59 -1.70
CA PRO A 7 14.74 -17.89 -2.25
C PRO A 7 14.24 -17.78 -3.70
N SER A 8 14.48 -18.84 -4.48
CA SER A 8 13.84 -19.04 -5.80
C SER A 8 12.61 -19.96 -5.75
N ASP A 9 12.34 -20.55 -4.59
CA ASP A 9 11.19 -21.43 -4.31
C ASP A 9 10.45 -21.01 -3.03
N TYR A 10 9.34 -21.69 -2.73
CA TYR A 10 8.42 -21.33 -1.65
C TYR A 10 8.52 -22.24 -0.42
N SER A 11 9.61 -22.99 -0.25
CA SER A 11 9.76 -23.98 0.84
C SER A 11 9.84 -23.37 2.25
N ASN A 12 10.30 -22.12 2.37
CA ASN A 12 10.55 -21.42 3.64
C ASN A 12 9.63 -20.22 3.87
N GLU A 13 8.43 -20.32 3.32
CA GLU A 13 7.37 -19.34 3.46
C GLU A 13 6.90 -19.24 4.95
N PRO A 14 6.68 -18.04 5.50
CA PRO A 14 6.21 -17.88 6.87
C PRO A 14 4.80 -18.47 7.06
N SER A 15 4.43 -18.78 8.30
CA SER A 15 3.05 -19.13 8.64
C SER A 15 2.16 -17.88 8.60
N ARG A 16 0.87 -18.06 8.30
CA ARG A 16 -0.11 -16.97 8.25
C ARG A 16 -1.38 -17.35 8.99
N HIS A 17 -2.12 -16.33 9.39
CA HIS A 17 -3.40 -16.50 10.06
C HIS A 17 -4.38 -17.32 9.19
N PRO A 18 -5.00 -18.38 9.73
CA PRO A 18 -5.79 -19.33 8.95
C PRO A 18 -7.11 -18.74 8.42
N SER A 19 -7.58 -17.62 8.98
CA SER A 19 -8.79 -16.95 8.51
C SER A 19 -8.58 -16.08 7.26
N LEU A 20 -7.37 -16.03 6.70
CA LEU A 20 -7.14 -15.25 5.48
C LEU A 20 -7.78 -15.93 4.27
N LYS A 21 -8.43 -15.14 3.43
CA LYS A 21 -8.88 -15.59 2.12
C LYS A 21 -7.69 -15.62 1.18
N ILE A 22 -7.18 -16.81 0.89
CA ILE A 22 -6.04 -17.02 -0.01
C ILE A 22 -6.51 -16.94 -1.46
N ASN A 23 -6.02 -15.94 -2.19
CA ASN A 23 -6.30 -15.74 -3.62
C ASN A 23 -5.21 -16.36 -4.53
N SER A 24 -3.99 -16.52 -4.01
CA SER A 24 -2.90 -17.28 -4.62
C SER A 24 -1.98 -17.81 -3.53
N LYS A 25 -1.51 -19.05 -3.64
CA LYS A 25 -0.56 -19.64 -2.69
C LYS A 25 0.88 -19.26 -3.01
N GLU A 26 1.26 -19.28 -4.29
CA GLU A 26 2.65 -19.11 -4.75
C GLU A 26 2.71 -18.25 -6.02
N PRO A 27 3.09 -16.97 -5.92
CA PRO A 27 3.42 -16.25 -4.69
C PRO A 27 2.19 -16.04 -3.79
N PHE A 28 2.43 -15.93 -2.48
CA PHE A 28 1.36 -15.81 -1.49
C PHE A 28 0.62 -14.47 -1.63
N ASN A 29 -0.68 -14.53 -1.89
CA ASN A 29 -1.55 -13.37 -1.98
C ASN A 29 -2.87 -13.66 -1.28
N ALA A 30 -3.19 -12.87 -0.26
CA ALA A 30 -4.37 -13.08 0.57
C ALA A 30 -4.93 -11.76 1.13
N GLU A 31 -6.23 -11.76 1.39
CA GLU A 31 -6.96 -10.65 2.03
C GLU A 31 -7.72 -11.16 3.26
N PRO A 32 -8.01 -10.31 4.26
CA PRO A 32 -8.91 -10.70 5.34
C PRO A 32 -10.35 -10.85 4.83
N HIS A 33 -11.18 -11.56 5.59
CA HIS A 33 -12.63 -11.46 5.41
C HIS A 33 -13.11 -10.03 5.68
N ARG A 34 -14.23 -9.64 5.05
CA ARG A 34 -14.80 -8.28 5.14
C ARG A 34 -15.01 -7.83 6.59
N SER A 35 -15.53 -8.71 7.44
CA SER A 35 -15.74 -8.43 8.87
C SER A 35 -14.44 -8.21 9.64
N GLY A 36 -13.39 -8.97 9.31
CA GLY A 36 -12.05 -8.79 9.87
C GLY A 36 -11.43 -7.45 9.48
N LEU A 37 -11.63 -7.02 8.22
CA LEU A 37 -11.10 -5.75 7.70
C LEU A 37 -11.55 -4.53 8.50
N ILE A 38 -12.81 -4.50 8.93
CA ILE A 38 -13.42 -3.35 9.63
C ILE A 38 -13.56 -3.57 11.14
N SER A 39 -12.89 -4.58 11.69
CA SER A 39 -12.98 -4.89 13.13
C SER A 39 -12.35 -3.81 14.02
N SER A 40 -11.38 -3.08 13.50
CA SER A 40 -10.69 -1.98 14.16
C SER A 40 -10.20 -0.95 13.14
N TYR A 41 -9.92 0.28 13.59
CA TYR A 41 -9.36 1.33 12.72
C TYR A 41 -7.93 1.02 12.26
N VAL A 42 -7.10 0.51 13.18
CA VAL A 42 -5.77 -0.04 12.88
C VAL A 42 -5.93 -1.54 12.65
N THR A 43 -5.66 -2.00 11.44
CA THR A 43 -5.78 -3.40 11.05
C THR A 43 -4.73 -4.25 11.78
N PRO A 44 -5.12 -5.33 12.49
CA PRO A 44 -4.16 -6.25 13.09
C PRO A 44 -3.23 -6.83 12.03
N VAL A 45 -1.94 -6.99 12.36
CA VAL A 45 -0.91 -7.45 11.41
C VAL A 45 -1.26 -8.80 10.78
N ASP A 46 -1.84 -9.71 11.57
CA ASP A 46 -2.31 -11.02 11.11
C ASP A 46 -3.38 -10.93 10.02
N LEU A 47 -4.21 -9.89 10.04
CA LEU A 47 -5.30 -9.65 9.10
C LEU A 47 -4.94 -8.64 8.00
N PHE A 48 -3.84 -7.91 8.12
CA PHE A 48 -3.39 -6.98 7.08
C PHE A 48 -3.16 -7.74 5.76
N TYR A 49 -3.68 -7.27 4.64
CA TYR A 49 -3.59 -8.02 3.37
C TYR A 49 -2.12 -8.30 2.97
N LYS A 50 -1.88 -9.47 2.34
CA LYS A 50 -0.56 -9.88 1.86
C LYS A 50 -0.55 -9.90 0.34
N ARG A 51 0.32 -9.11 -0.29
CA ARG A 51 0.61 -9.19 -1.74
C ARG A 51 2.10 -9.43 -1.93
N ASN A 52 2.44 -10.53 -2.59
CA ASN A 52 3.81 -10.91 -2.97
C ASN A 52 3.88 -11.26 -4.46
N HIS A 53 4.99 -10.90 -5.13
CA HIS A 53 5.28 -11.28 -6.52
C HIS A 53 6.26 -12.46 -6.62
N GLY A 54 6.99 -12.75 -5.55
CA GLY A 54 7.90 -13.89 -5.46
C GLY A 54 7.91 -14.49 -4.05
N PRO A 55 8.82 -15.46 -3.80
CA PRO A 55 9.08 -15.99 -2.47
C PRO A 55 9.54 -14.91 -1.50
N ILE A 56 9.24 -15.10 -0.22
CA ILE A 56 9.59 -14.13 0.82
C ILE A 56 11.06 -14.29 1.23
N PRO A 57 11.86 -13.22 1.17
CA PRO A 57 13.24 -13.24 1.65
C PRO A 57 13.38 -13.72 3.10
N ILE A 58 14.55 -14.28 3.39
CA ILE A 58 14.97 -14.78 4.71
C ILE A 58 16.15 -13.94 5.16
N ILE A 59 16.13 -13.49 6.41
CA ILE A 59 17.27 -12.84 7.02
C ILE A 59 18.05 -13.89 7.80
N ASP A 60 19.28 -14.13 7.39
CA ASP A 60 20.18 -15.05 8.07
C ASP A 60 20.89 -14.35 9.23
N ASP A 61 21.28 -13.09 9.04
CA ASP A 61 21.97 -12.26 10.04
C ASP A 61 21.62 -10.79 9.86
N ILE A 62 20.87 -10.25 10.81
CA ILE A 62 20.41 -8.85 10.80
C ILE A 62 21.57 -7.85 10.96
N GLU A 63 22.64 -8.22 11.66
CA GLU A 63 23.79 -7.32 11.88
C GLU A 63 24.63 -7.15 10.60
N ARG A 64 24.45 -8.06 9.62
CA ARG A 64 25.07 -7.99 8.30
C ARG A 64 24.23 -7.27 7.25
N TYR A 65 22.95 -7.02 7.52
CA TYR A 65 22.09 -6.28 6.60
C TYR A 65 22.61 -4.85 6.38
N ARG A 66 22.64 -4.41 5.13
CA ARG A 66 23.10 -3.07 4.73
C ARG A 66 22.21 -2.47 3.65
N LEU A 67 21.45 -1.42 3.95
CA LEU A 67 20.75 -0.66 2.92
C LEU A 67 21.74 0.17 2.11
N SER A 68 21.85 -0.10 0.81
CA SER A 68 22.68 0.71 -0.10
C SER A 68 21.93 1.97 -0.54
N VAL A 69 22.47 3.15 -0.28
CA VAL A 69 21.92 4.42 -0.80
C VAL A 69 22.91 5.04 -1.78
N MET A 70 22.53 5.08 -3.06
CA MET A 70 23.46 5.34 -4.17
C MET A 70 22.81 6.07 -5.36
N GLY A 71 23.55 6.17 -6.47
CA GLY A 71 23.11 6.83 -7.70
C GLY A 71 23.59 8.27 -7.83
N LEU A 72 22.72 9.16 -8.33
CA LEU A 72 23.00 10.56 -8.65
C LEU A 72 22.99 11.47 -7.41
N ILE A 73 23.79 11.11 -6.40
CA ILE A 73 24.00 11.82 -5.13
C ILE A 73 25.49 12.03 -4.87
N SER A 74 25.82 13.04 -4.07
CA SER A 74 27.21 13.39 -3.74
C SER A 74 27.89 12.36 -2.82
N VAL A 75 27.14 11.78 -1.88
CA VAL A 75 27.64 10.78 -0.94
C VAL A 75 26.83 9.51 -1.07
N GLN A 76 27.48 8.44 -1.52
CA GLN A 76 26.90 7.10 -1.55
C GLN A 76 27.35 6.33 -0.32
N ARG A 77 26.42 5.61 0.33
CA ARG A 77 26.72 4.94 1.61
C ARG A 77 25.85 3.69 1.80
N GLU A 78 26.44 2.69 2.44
CA GLU A 78 25.70 1.56 3.00
C GLU A 78 25.34 1.86 4.46
N LEU A 79 24.07 1.71 4.81
CA LEU A 79 23.53 1.95 6.15
C LEU A 79 23.13 0.62 6.81
N SER A 80 23.64 0.36 8.01
CA SER A 80 23.16 -0.73 8.86
C SER A 80 21.78 -0.42 9.42
N MET A 81 21.09 -1.43 9.99
CA MET A 81 19.86 -1.18 10.75
C MET A 81 20.08 -0.23 11.93
N ARG A 82 21.28 -0.24 12.52
CA ARG A 82 21.64 0.69 13.60
C ARG A 82 21.68 2.13 13.10
N ASP A 83 22.37 2.38 11.98
CA ASP A 83 22.44 3.72 11.37
C ASP A 83 21.03 4.27 11.07
N ILE A 84 20.12 3.42 10.60
CA ILE A 84 18.73 3.81 10.29
C ILE A 84 17.91 4.07 11.56
N ARG A 85 18.12 3.28 12.63
CA ARG A 85 17.42 3.45 13.91
C ARG A 85 17.93 4.62 14.74
N ASP A 86 19.18 5.04 14.52
CA ASP A 86 19.79 6.20 15.18
C ASP A 86 19.26 7.53 14.61
N LEU A 87 18.61 7.52 13.44
CA LEU A 87 17.88 8.67 12.91
C LEU A 87 16.59 8.95 13.71
N PRO A 88 16.03 10.18 13.67
CA PRO A 88 14.77 10.48 14.31
C PRO A 88 13.66 9.52 13.87
N LYS A 89 13.05 8.84 14.84
CA LYS A 89 11.91 7.95 14.62
C LYS A 89 10.62 8.75 14.49
N TYR A 90 9.88 8.49 13.43
CA TYR A 90 8.54 9.01 13.21
C TYR A 90 7.54 7.88 13.20
N THR A 91 6.29 8.23 13.46
CA THR A 91 5.15 7.30 13.44
C THR A 91 4.07 7.88 12.54
N VAL A 92 3.71 7.13 11.50
CA VAL A 92 2.74 7.56 10.48
C VAL A 92 1.66 6.50 10.37
N THR A 93 0.41 6.85 10.71
CA THR A 93 -0.75 6.01 10.38
C THR A 93 -1.00 6.13 8.87
N ALA A 94 -0.91 5.05 8.12
CA ALA A 94 -1.18 5.07 6.68
C ALA A 94 -1.83 3.78 6.18
N THR A 95 -2.82 3.95 5.30
CA THR A 95 -3.45 2.84 4.58
C THR A 95 -2.67 2.49 3.33
N LEU A 96 -2.33 1.21 3.19
CA LEU A 96 -1.88 0.67 1.91
C LEU A 96 -3.09 0.06 1.20
N GLN A 97 -3.36 0.52 -0.02
CA GLN A 97 -4.36 -0.09 -0.90
C GLN A 97 -3.65 -0.67 -2.13
N CYS A 98 -3.92 -1.95 -2.42
CA CYS A 98 -3.48 -2.55 -3.66
C CYS A 98 -4.23 -1.94 -4.86
N ALA A 99 -3.52 -1.63 -5.95
CA ALA A 99 -4.16 -1.21 -7.20
C ALA A 99 -5.12 -2.29 -7.77
N GLY A 100 -4.95 -3.55 -7.37
CA GLY A 100 -5.85 -4.65 -7.74
C GLY A 100 -7.10 -4.78 -6.86
N ASN A 101 -7.30 -3.93 -5.85
CA ASN A 101 -8.47 -4.01 -4.98
C ASN A 101 -9.78 -3.97 -5.80
N ARG A 102 -10.76 -4.80 -5.42
CA ARG A 102 -12.06 -4.97 -6.11
C ARG A 102 -11.99 -5.54 -7.54
N ARG A 103 -10.83 -6.03 -8.01
CA ARG A 103 -10.67 -6.60 -9.37
C ARG A 103 -11.67 -7.68 -9.71
N THR A 104 -12.07 -8.53 -8.76
CA THR A 104 -13.00 -9.63 -9.03
C THR A 104 -14.34 -9.14 -9.55
N ALA A 105 -14.84 -8.00 -9.06
CA ALA A 105 -16.07 -7.39 -9.56
C ALA A 105 -15.94 -6.94 -11.02
N MET A 106 -14.83 -6.29 -11.38
CA MET A 106 -14.53 -5.92 -12.77
C MET A 106 -14.45 -7.15 -13.69
N SER A 107 -13.84 -8.24 -13.20
CA SER A 107 -13.71 -9.51 -13.94
C SER A 107 -15.04 -10.20 -14.21
N LYS A 108 -16.10 -9.92 -13.44
CA LYS A 108 -17.47 -10.40 -13.70
C LYS A 108 -18.10 -9.72 -14.94
N THR A 109 -17.72 -8.47 -15.23
CA THR A 109 -18.22 -7.73 -16.41
C THR A 109 -17.43 -8.11 -17.68
N LYS A 110 -16.10 -8.06 -17.61
CA LYS A 110 -15.21 -8.52 -18.68
C LYS A 110 -13.97 -9.14 -18.04
N LYS A 111 -13.63 -10.36 -18.43
CA LYS A 111 -12.52 -11.11 -17.82
C LYS A 111 -11.22 -10.31 -17.93
N VAL A 112 -10.56 -10.09 -16.79
CA VAL A 112 -9.21 -9.49 -16.70
C VAL A 112 -8.21 -10.51 -16.18
N ARG A 113 -6.92 -10.38 -16.60
CA ARG A 113 -5.81 -11.19 -16.07
C ARG A 113 -5.29 -10.58 -14.76
N GLY A 114 -4.90 -11.44 -13.82
CA GLY A 114 -4.32 -11.07 -12.52
C GLY A 114 -5.01 -11.76 -11.34
N VAL A 115 -4.37 -11.71 -10.17
CA VAL A 115 -4.92 -12.26 -8.93
C VAL A 115 -6.29 -11.64 -8.65
N GLY A 116 -7.30 -12.48 -8.39
CA GLY A 116 -8.64 -12.04 -8.03
C GLY A 116 -8.65 -11.47 -6.62
N TRP A 117 -9.10 -10.22 -6.47
CA TRP A 117 -9.27 -9.57 -5.17
C TRP A 117 -10.74 -9.24 -4.94
N GLY A 118 -11.23 -9.52 -3.74
CA GLY A 118 -12.47 -8.97 -3.21
C GLY A 118 -12.31 -7.50 -2.87
N ILE A 119 -12.98 -7.07 -1.81
CA ILE A 119 -12.98 -5.67 -1.37
C ILE A 119 -11.91 -5.38 -0.31
N ALA A 120 -11.08 -6.35 0.07
CA ALA A 120 -10.21 -6.28 1.24
C ALA A 120 -8.71 -6.32 0.89
N ALA A 121 -8.33 -5.93 -0.34
CA ALA A 121 -6.91 -5.78 -0.70
C ALA A 121 -6.34 -4.42 -0.22
N LEU A 122 -6.57 -4.11 1.06
CA LEU A 122 -6.07 -2.93 1.75
C LEU A 122 -5.93 -3.19 3.26
N GLY A 123 -5.23 -2.32 3.96
CA GLY A 123 -5.14 -2.31 5.42
C GLY A 123 -4.54 -1.00 5.92
N ASN A 124 -5.00 -0.56 7.10
CA ASN A 124 -4.51 0.66 7.76
C ASN A 124 -3.61 0.28 8.94
N ALA A 125 -2.40 0.81 8.99
CA ALA A 125 -1.42 0.47 10.02
C ALA A 125 -0.67 1.70 10.49
N VAL A 126 -0.09 1.59 11.68
CA VAL A 126 0.80 2.60 12.26
C VAL A 126 2.23 2.20 11.94
N TRP A 127 2.89 2.92 11.05
CA TRP A 127 4.24 2.61 10.57
C TRP A 127 5.28 3.42 11.36
N GLY A 128 6.29 2.74 11.89
CA GLY A 128 7.39 3.35 12.63
C GLY A 128 8.70 3.25 11.84
N GLY A 129 9.41 4.37 11.69
CA GLY A 129 10.63 4.41 10.88
C GLY A 129 11.31 5.76 10.81
N ALA A 130 12.39 5.82 10.03
CA ALA A 130 13.06 7.06 9.68
C ALA A 130 12.40 7.70 8.44
N LYS A 131 12.28 9.02 8.39
CA LYS A 131 11.84 9.72 7.18
C LYS A 131 12.88 9.57 6.08
N LEU A 132 12.44 9.25 4.87
CA LEU A 132 13.32 9.16 3.71
C LEU A 132 14.01 10.50 3.43
N ALA A 133 13.31 11.61 3.67
CA ALA A 133 13.88 12.95 3.55
C ALA A 133 15.09 13.17 4.47
N ASP A 134 15.06 12.66 5.70
CA ASP A 134 16.18 12.78 6.65
C ASP A 134 17.37 11.91 6.23
N VAL A 135 17.10 10.70 5.70
CA VAL A 135 18.12 9.80 5.15
C VAL A 135 18.81 10.42 3.93
N LEU A 136 18.05 11.02 3.02
CA LEU A 136 18.58 11.67 1.82
C LEU A 136 19.35 12.95 2.16
N GLU A 137 18.90 13.72 3.15
CA GLU A 137 19.59 14.92 3.66
C GLU A 137 20.96 14.57 4.24
N LEU A 138 21.05 13.50 5.03
CA LEU A 138 22.32 12.99 5.56
C LEU A 138 23.36 12.69 4.46
N LEU A 139 22.88 12.38 3.25
CA LEU A 139 23.70 12.01 2.09
C LEU A 139 23.83 13.14 1.06
N GLY A 140 23.50 14.37 1.46
CA GLY A 140 23.74 15.58 0.68
C GLY A 140 22.63 15.94 -0.31
N VAL A 141 21.43 15.37 -0.18
CA VAL A 141 20.25 15.78 -0.95
C VAL A 141 19.33 16.62 -0.05
N PRO A 142 19.24 17.95 -0.27
CA PRO A 142 18.43 18.81 0.58
C PRO A 142 16.95 18.43 0.59
N LYS A 143 16.28 18.70 1.72
CA LYS A 143 14.82 18.66 1.81
C LYS A 143 14.19 19.56 0.75
N LEU A 144 13.01 19.17 0.28
CA LEU A 144 12.25 19.87 -0.77
C LEU A 144 12.95 19.97 -2.14
N ALA A 145 14.03 19.21 -2.37
CA ALA A 145 14.70 19.17 -3.66
C ALA A 145 13.84 18.46 -4.73
N SER A 146 13.68 19.10 -5.90
CA SER A 146 13.05 18.52 -7.08
C SER A 146 14.05 17.84 -8.03
N SER A 147 15.34 18.20 -7.93
CA SER A 147 16.45 17.54 -8.63
C SER A 147 17.77 17.65 -7.85
N THR A 148 18.69 16.71 -8.04
CA THR A 148 20.08 16.82 -7.55
C THR A 148 20.98 17.56 -8.56
N ALA A 149 22.15 18.05 -8.12
CA ALA A 149 23.14 18.65 -9.01
C ALA A 149 23.62 17.69 -10.11
N SER A 150 23.59 16.38 -9.84
CA SER A 150 23.92 15.33 -10.81
C SER A 150 22.74 14.91 -11.69
N GLY A 151 21.62 15.64 -11.66
CA GLY A 151 20.47 15.42 -12.52
C GLY A 151 19.48 14.34 -12.05
N GLY A 152 19.60 13.86 -10.81
CA GLY A 152 18.64 12.90 -10.24
C GLY A 152 17.29 13.56 -9.99
N LYS A 153 16.19 12.93 -10.42
CA LYS A 153 14.80 13.44 -10.29
C LYS A 153 13.83 12.42 -9.71
N HIS A 154 14.28 11.18 -9.52
CA HIS A 154 13.49 10.08 -8.99
C HIS A 154 14.30 9.30 -7.95
N VAL A 155 13.59 8.63 -7.04
CA VAL A 155 14.17 7.69 -6.07
C VAL A 155 13.58 6.32 -6.36
N GLU A 156 14.42 5.39 -6.81
CA GLU A 156 14.10 3.99 -7.00
C GLU A 156 14.39 3.20 -5.73
N PHE A 157 13.48 2.28 -5.41
CA PHE A 157 13.58 1.33 -4.33
C PHE A 157 13.69 -0.06 -4.93
N VAL A 158 14.74 -0.78 -4.57
CA VAL A 158 15.00 -2.13 -5.06
C VAL A 158 14.85 -3.10 -3.90
N SER A 159 14.06 -4.15 -4.11
CA SER A 159 13.87 -5.24 -3.17
C SER A 159 15.00 -6.27 -3.26
N VAL A 160 15.12 -7.13 -2.25
CA VAL A 160 15.97 -8.32 -2.26
C VAL A 160 15.29 -9.53 -2.94
N ASP A 161 13.97 -9.51 -3.09
CA ASP A 161 13.17 -10.64 -3.60
C ASP A 161 13.50 -11.05 -5.05
N ARG A 162 12.88 -12.14 -5.51
CA ARG A 162 13.03 -12.65 -6.87
C ARG A 162 11.66 -12.82 -7.52
N CYS A 163 11.41 -12.08 -8.58
CA CYS A 163 10.14 -12.07 -9.30
C CYS A 163 10.27 -12.81 -10.64
N LYS A 164 9.26 -13.61 -11.00
CA LYS A 164 9.24 -14.29 -12.31
C LYS A 164 9.18 -13.29 -13.46
N GLU A 165 8.46 -12.18 -13.26
CA GLU A 165 8.27 -11.09 -14.22
C GLU A 165 9.58 -10.33 -14.53
N GLU A 166 10.57 -10.42 -13.65
CA GLU A 166 11.91 -9.85 -13.80
C GLU A 166 12.96 -10.93 -14.09
N ASN A 167 12.55 -12.10 -14.59
CA ASN A 167 13.42 -13.26 -14.87
C ASN A 167 14.29 -13.67 -13.66
N GLY A 168 13.72 -13.63 -12.45
CA GLY A 168 14.42 -13.91 -11.20
C GLY A 168 15.13 -12.70 -10.60
N GLY A 169 15.02 -11.52 -11.23
CA GLY A 169 15.44 -10.24 -10.67
C GLY A 169 14.44 -9.66 -9.64
N PRO A 170 14.81 -8.55 -8.99
CA PRO A 170 14.06 -8.01 -7.86
C PRO A 170 12.87 -7.14 -8.26
N TYR A 171 11.90 -7.05 -7.34
CA TYR A 171 10.84 -6.04 -7.43
C TYR A 171 11.43 -4.63 -7.29
N LYS A 172 11.00 -3.72 -8.16
CA LYS A 172 11.43 -2.31 -8.15
C LYS A 172 10.25 -1.36 -8.33
N ALA A 173 10.32 -0.22 -7.66
CA ALA A 173 9.43 0.90 -7.90
C ALA A 173 10.17 2.21 -7.65
N SER A 174 9.66 3.33 -8.15
CA SER A 174 10.22 4.65 -7.86
C SER A 174 9.15 5.67 -7.52
N ILE A 175 9.54 6.73 -6.80
CA ILE A 175 8.76 7.96 -6.61
C ILE A 175 9.55 9.17 -7.12
N PRO A 176 8.89 10.31 -7.43
CA PRO A 176 9.59 11.55 -7.72
C PRO A 176 10.47 12.00 -6.54
N LEU A 177 11.63 12.60 -6.83
CA LEU A 177 12.54 13.11 -5.81
C LEU A 177 11.85 14.18 -4.95
N SER A 178 11.03 15.04 -5.55
CA SER A 178 10.24 16.05 -4.85
C SER A 178 9.31 15.46 -3.79
N GLN A 179 8.81 14.24 -3.98
CA GLN A 179 8.02 13.54 -2.97
C GLN A 179 8.92 12.90 -1.91
N ALA A 180 10.04 12.29 -2.32
CA ALA A 180 10.99 11.62 -1.42
C ALA A 180 11.67 12.58 -0.43
N THR A 181 11.95 13.81 -0.86
CA THR A 181 12.66 14.84 -0.08
C THR A 181 11.71 15.78 0.66
N ASN A 182 10.39 15.68 0.44
CA ASN A 182 9.40 16.48 1.16
C ASN A 182 9.04 15.81 2.50
N PRO A 183 9.39 16.40 3.66
CA PRO A 183 9.05 15.83 4.95
C PRO A 183 7.54 15.71 5.19
N GLU A 184 6.71 16.54 4.56
CA GLU A 184 5.24 16.50 4.69
C GLU A 184 4.58 15.38 3.88
N ALA A 185 5.32 14.77 2.94
CA ALA A 185 4.85 13.59 2.22
C ALA A 185 4.93 12.31 3.05
N ASP A 186 5.58 12.37 4.23
CA ASP A 186 5.67 11.30 5.23
C ASP A 186 6.16 9.95 4.66
N VAL A 187 7.05 10.00 3.65
CA VAL A 187 7.69 8.80 3.12
C VAL A 187 8.66 8.24 4.17
N LEU A 188 8.43 6.99 4.59
CA LEU A 188 9.22 6.32 5.62
C LEU A 188 10.05 5.18 5.07
N LEU A 189 11.26 5.03 5.59
CA LEU A 189 11.92 3.74 5.72
C LEU A 189 11.45 3.11 7.03
N ALA A 190 10.39 2.30 6.94
CA ALA A 190 9.73 1.70 8.08
C ALA A 190 10.41 0.40 8.50
N TYR A 191 10.64 0.25 9.80
CA TYR A 191 11.14 -0.96 10.46
C TYR A 191 10.18 -1.49 11.55
N GLU A 192 9.10 -0.76 11.82
CA GLU A 192 8.00 -1.15 12.71
C GLU A 192 6.64 -1.03 12.03
N MET A 193 5.70 -1.88 12.47
CA MET A 193 4.30 -1.87 12.08
C MET A 193 3.44 -2.18 13.31
N ASN A 194 2.52 -1.27 13.63
CA ASN A 194 1.65 -1.34 14.80
C ASN A 194 2.39 -1.46 16.13
N GLY A 195 3.53 -0.78 16.26
CA GLY A 195 4.36 -0.76 17.48
C GLY A 195 5.31 -1.95 17.63
N GLU A 196 5.23 -2.93 16.75
CA GLU A 196 6.09 -4.12 16.74
C GLU A 196 7.07 -4.07 15.57
N PRO A 197 8.22 -4.78 15.64
CA PRO A 197 9.08 -5.00 14.48
C PRO A 197 8.29 -5.54 13.29
N LEU A 198 8.65 -5.13 12.07
CA LEU A 198 8.04 -5.69 10.86
C LEU A 198 8.13 -7.22 10.86
N ASN A 199 7.07 -7.88 10.37
CA ASN A 199 7.13 -9.31 10.08
C ASN A 199 7.68 -9.56 8.66
N ARG A 200 7.99 -10.83 8.36
CA ARG A 200 8.53 -11.23 7.05
C ARG A 200 7.57 -10.92 5.89
N ASP A 201 6.28 -11.18 6.01
CA ASP A 201 5.27 -10.88 4.97
C ASP A 201 5.18 -9.39 4.59
N HIS A 202 5.47 -8.52 5.56
CA HIS A 202 5.35 -7.08 5.42
C HIS A 202 6.68 -6.35 5.27
N GLY A 203 7.80 -7.07 5.12
CA GLY A 203 9.05 -6.47 4.66
C GLY A 203 10.17 -6.38 5.70
N TYR A 204 10.17 -7.21 6.74
CA TYR A 204 11.29 -7.29 7.70
C TYR A 204 12.65 -7.38 6.98
N PRO A 205 13.65 -6.54 7.34
CA PRO A 205 13.67 -5.64 8.48
C PRO A 205 13.29 -4.21 8.13
N LEU A 206 13.17 -3.91 6.84
CA LEU A 206 13.01 -2.57 6.33
C LEU A 206 12.22 -2.58 5.03
N ARG A 207 11.24 -1.68 4.96
CA ARG A 207 10.46 -1.39 3.76
C ARG A 207 10.35 0.11 3.56
N VAL A 208 9.98 0.54 2.36
CA VAL A 208 9.44 1.88 2.16
C VAL A 208 7.92 1.87 2.36
N ILE A 209 7.42 2.93 2.99
CA ILE A 209 6.00 3.29 3.04
C ILE A 209 5.85 4.63 2.35
N VAL A 210 4.98 4.68 1.35
CA VAL A 210 4.67 5.88 0.57
C VAL A 210 3.18 6.23 0.78
N PRO A 211 2.85 7.06 1.77
CA PRO A 211 1.45 7.42 2.04
C PRO A 211 0.76 8.04 0.83
N GLY A 212 -0.52 7.73 0.64
CA GLY A 212 -1.32 8.30 -0.45
C GLY A 212 -1.06 7.76 -1.84
N VAL A 213 -0.16 6.81 -1.96
CA VAL A 213 0.23 6.16 -3.21
C VAL A 213 -0.24 4.71 -3.17
N ILE A 214 -0.51 4.12 -4.34
CA ILE A 214 -0.85 2.70 -4.42
C ILE A 214 0.22 1.85 -3.72
N GLY A 215 -0.21 0.78 -3.05
CA GLY A 215 0.68 -0.06 -2.24
C GLY A 215 1.85 -0.67 -3.02
N ALA A 216 1.75 -0.76 -4.35
CA ALA A 216 2.81 -1.23 -5.24
C ALA A 216 4.11 -0.39 -5.16
N ARG A 217 4.06 0.88 -4.73
CA ARG A 217 5.26 1.72 -4.58
C ARG A 217 5.91 1.61 -3.21
N SER A 218 5.22 0.98 -2.25
CA SER A 218 5.75 0.69 -0.91
C SER A 218 6.56 -0.61 -0.93
N VAL A 219 7.76 -0.59 -1.55
CA VAL A 219 8.65 -1.74 -1.72
C VAL A 219 9.05 -2.36 -0.37
N LYS A 220 9.04 -3.69 -0.30
CA LYS A 220 9.41 -4.48 0.88
C LYS A 220 10.82 -5.04 0.73
N TRP A 221 11.44 -5.41 1.85
CA TRP A 221 12.76 -6.07 1.90
C TRP A 221 13.81 -5.27 1.11
N LEU A 222 14.00 -4.00 1.50
CA LEU A 222 14.84 -3.08 0.74
C LEU A 222 16.30 -3.57 0.69
N ASP A 223 16.84 -3.64 -0.53
CA ASP A 223 18.26 -3.82 -0.81
C ASP A 223 18.94 -2.46 -1.00
N SER A 224 18.34 -1.63 -1.87
CA SER A 224 18.90 -0.33 -2.25
C SER A 224 17.87 0.76 -2.48
N VAL A 225 18.32 2.00 -2.25
CA VAL A 225 17.64 3.25 -2.57
C VAL A 225 18.53 4.01 -3.55
N ASN A 226 18.07 4.15 -4.80
CA ASN A 226 18.87 4.70 -5.89
C ASN A 226 18.26 6.02 -6.36
N VAL A 227 19.02 7.11 -6.28
CA VAL A 227 18.60 8.37 -6.90
C VAL A 227 18.96 8.31 -8.39
N ILE A 228 17.96 8.45 -9.26
CA ILE A 228 18.08 8.24 -10.70
C ILE A 228 17.46 9.40 -11.49
N ALA A 229 17.88 9.56 -12.75
CA ALA A 229 17.47 10.69 -13.59
C ALA A 229 16.01 10.58 -14.05
N GLU A 230 15.54 9.36 -14.34
CA GLU A 230 14.22 9.06 -14.86
C GLU A 230 13.51 8.05 -13.94
N GLU A 231 12.21 7.82 -14.15
CA GLU A 231 11.47 6.81 -13.40
C GLU A 231 12.09 5.39 -13.55
N SER A 232 11.83 4.52 -12.56
CA SER A 232 12.30 3.14 -12.60
C SER A 232 11.88 2.44 -13.89
N GLN A 233 12.84 1.77 -14.51
CA GLN A 233 12.63 0.99 -15.75
C GLN A 233 12.19 -0.45 -15.46
N GLY A 234 11.98 -0.81 -14.18
CA GLY A 234 11.53 -2.14 -13.78
C GLY A 234 10.15 -2.50 -14.37
N PHE A 235 9.91 -3.79 -14.54
CA PHE A 235 8.68 -4.37 -15.10
C PHE A 235 7.43 -3.80 -14.43
N PHE A 236 7.39 -3.76 -13.10
CA PHE A 236 6.22 -3.31 -12.34
C PHE A 236 5.99 -1.78 -12.41
N THR A 237 6.94 -1.01 -12.93
CA THR A 237 6.73 0.42 -13.20
C THR A 237 6.33 0.64 -14.65
N GLN A 238 6.98 -0.06 -15.59
CA GLN A 238 6.81 0.19 -17.02
C GLN A 238 5.70 -0.63 -17.67
N ARG A 239 5.51 -1.88 -17.23
CA ARG A 239 4.64 -2.90 -17.83
C ARG A 239 3.56 -3.43 -16.87
N ASP A 240 3.31 -2.74 -15.77
CA ASP A 240 2.19 -3.02 -14.87
C ASP A 240 1.75 -1.72 -14.16
N TYR A 241 0.68 -1.79 -13.36
CA TYR A 241 0.18 -0.69 -12.52
C TYR A 241 -0.04 0.62 -13.28
N LYS A 242 -0.67 0.53 -14.45
CA LYS A 242 -1.10 1.65 -15.30
C LYS A 242 -2.60 1.54 -15.59
N MET A 243 -3.29 2.67 -15.61
CA MET A 243 -4.74 2.71 -15.87
C MET A 243 -5.01 2.96 -17.36
N PHE A 244 -5.48 1.95 -18.07
CA PHE A 244 -5.86 2.02 -19.48
C PHE A 244 -7.36 2.29 -19.67
N PRO A 245 -7.78 2.91 -20.78
CA PRO A 245 -9.19 3.04 -21.11
C PRO A 245 -9.82 1.68 -21.47
N PRO A 246 -11.16 1.53 -21.39
CA PRO A 246 -11.86 0.27 -21.67
C PRO A 246 -11.71 -0.28 -23.10
N THR A 247 -11.26 0.56 -24.04
CA THR A 247 -11.01 0.21 -25.45
C THR A 247 -9.70 -0.55 -25.67
N VAL A 248 -8.81 -0.61 -24.67
CA VAL A 248 -7.54 -1.33 -24.73
C VAL A 248 -7.69 -2.79 -24.29
N ASP A 249 -7.07 -3.70 -25.01
CA ASP A 249 -6.96 -5.12 -24.71
C ASP A 249 -5.54 -5.65 -24.96
N TRP A 250 -5.33 -6.96 -24.89
CA TRP A 250 -4.00 -7.56 -25.03
C TRP A 250 -3.43 -7.48 -26.45
N ASP A 251 -4.25 -7.28 -27.47
CA ASP A 251 -3.81 -7.24 -28.87
C ASP A 251 -3.34 -5.83 -29.26
N ASN A 252 -3.86 -4.79 -28.59
CA ASN A 252 -3.54 -3.39 -28.89
C ASN A 252 -2.83 -2.62 -27.76
N ILE A 253 -2.51 -3.27 -26.63
CA ILE A 253 -1.90 -2.60 -25.48
C ILE A 253 -0.54 -1.97 -25.84
N ASN A 254 -0.43 -0.67 -25.59
CA ASN A 254 0.84 0.05 -25.63
C ASN A 254 1.13 0.73 -24.28
N TRP A 255 2.07 0.14 -23.54
CA TRP A 255 2.42 0.54 -22.18
C TRP A 255 2.96 1.98 -22.04
N SER A 256 3.61 2.52 -23.07
CA SER A 256 4.16 3.88 -23.02
C SER A 256 3.09 4.96 -23.13
N THR A 257 1.88 4.62 -23.57
CA THR A 257 0.77 5.58 -23.68
C THR A 257 0.18 6.00 -22.35
N ARG A 258 0.51 5.29 -21.25
CA ARG A 258 0.03 5.57 -19.90
C ARG A 258 1.21 5.77 -18.95
N ARG A 259 1.06 6.70 -18.01
CA ARG A 259 2.01 6.96 -16.93
C ARG A 259 1.83 5.93 -15.81
N PRO A 260 2.89 5.55 -15.08
CA PRO A 260 2.76 4.69 -13.90
C PRO A 260 1.77 5.28 -12.89
N GLN A 261 0.85 4.46 -12.39
CA GLN A 261 -0.10 4.90 -11.37
C GLN A 261 0.65 5.14 -10.05
N MET A 262 0.43 6.33 -9.47
CA MET A 262 0.98 6.74 -8.18
C MET A 262 -0.17 6.95 -7.19
N ASP A 263 -0.77 8.14 -7.19
CA ASP A 263 -2.01 8.46 -6.48
C ASP A 263 -3.15 7.52 -6.91
N PHE A 264 -4.22 7.41 -6.12
CA PHE A 264 -5.42 6.63 -6.43
C PHE A 264 -6.70 7.43 -6.15
N PRO A 265 -7.77 7.20 -6.93
CA PRO A 265 -9.02 7.93 -6.78
C PRO A 265 -9.72 7.58 -5.47
N VAL A 266 -10.75 8.35 -5.13
CA VAL A 266 -11.67 8.02 -4.04
C VAL A 266 -12.23 6.60 -4.19
N GLN A 267 -12.31 5.88 -3.09
CA GLN A 267 -12.78 4.49 -2.99
C GLN A 267 -13.62 4.32 -1.74
N SER A 268 -14.66 3.49 -1.84
CA SER A 268 -15.49 3.09 -0.72
C SER A 268 -16.07 1.67 -0.95
N ALA A 269 -16.27 0.91 0.13
CA ALA A 269 -16.93 -0.41 0.05
C ALA A 269 -17.68 -0.74 1.34
N ILE A 270 -18.78 -1.50 1.23
CA ILE A 270 -19.54 -2.05 2.35
C ILE A 270 -18.88 -3.36 2.81
N CYS A 271 -18.60 -3.50 4.10
CA CYS A 271 -17.90 -4.66 4.67
C CYS A 271 -18.70 -5.39 5.75
N SER A 272 -19.73 -4.76 6.34
CA SER A 272 -20.61 -5.42 7.31
C SER A 272 -21.59 -6.42 6.68
N LEU A 273 -21.69 -6.42 5.34
CA LEU A 273 -22.57 -7.25 4.54
C LEU A 273 -21.77 -7.88 3.39
N GLU A 274 -22.24 -9.01 2.91
CA GLU A 274 -21.79 -9.65 1.68
C GLU A 274 -22.46 -9.00 0.46
N ASP A 275 -22.07 -9.41 -0.75
CA ASP A 275 -22.70 -8.91 -1.99
C ASP A 275 -24.20 -9.29 -2.08
N SER A 276 -24.59 -10.34 -1.36
CA SER A 276 -25.97 -10.78 -1.20
C SER A 276 -26.17 -11.30 0.22
N ASN A 277 -27.22 -10.84 0.89
CA ASN A 277 -27.58 -11.24 2.25
C ASN A 277 -29.08 -11.46 2.35
N VAL A 278 -29.48 -12.46 3.14
CA VAL A 278 -30.85 -12.59 3.65
C VAL A 278 -30.89 -11.93 5.03
N LEU A 279 -31.74 -10.92 5.18
CA LEU A 279 -31.83 -10.10 6.39
C LEU A 279 -33.20 -10.29 7.02
N LYS A 280 -33.24 -10.34 8.36
CA LYS A 280 -34.50 -10.28 9.10
C LYS A 280 -35.03 -8.85 9.06
N ASP A 281 -36.35 -8.70 9.13
CA ASP A 281 -36.98 -7.40 9.28
C ASP A 281 -36.44 -6.68 10.51
N GLY A 282 -36.08 -5.41 10.34
CA GLY A 282 -35.54 -4.58 11.41
C GLY A 282 -34.52 -3.55 10.93
N LYS A 283 -33.76 -3.02 11.90
CA LYS A 283 -32.64 -2.11 11.64
C LYS A 283 -31.38 -2.93 11.37
N VAL A 284 -30.70 -2.62 10.27
CA VAL A 284 -29.40 -3.22 9.95
C VAL A 284 -28.33 -2.14 9.99
N THR A 285 -27.17 -2.49 10.53
CA THR A 285 -26.03 -1.57 10.57
C THR A 285 -25.17 -1.81 9.34
N VAL A 286 -25.05 -0.81 8.48
CA VAL A 286 -24.17 -0.80 7.31
C VAL A 286 -22.86 -0.13 7.71
N LYS A 287 -21.73 -0.85 7.58
CA LYS A 287 -20.38 -0.33 7.84
C LYS A 287 -19.43 -0.69 6.71
N GLY A 288 -18.41 0.13 6.56
CA GLY A 288 -17.34 -0.12 5.62
C GLY A 288 -16.21 0.88 5.78
N TYR A 289 -15.41 1.01 4.72
CA TYR A 289 -14.31 1.95 4.64
C TYR A 289 -14.50 2.93 3.48
N ALA A 290 -13.91 4.11 3.62
CA ALA A 290 -13.68 5.04 2.52
C ALA A 290 -12.27 5.66 2.63
N LEU A 291 -11.63 5.93 1.50
CA LEU A 291 -10.30 6.51 1.41
C LEU A 291 -10.05 7.15 0.02
N SER A 292 -9.08 8.05 -0.04
CA SER A 292 -8.53 8.60 -1.28
C SER A 292 -7.01 8.64 -1.16
N GLY A 293 -6.30 8.64 -2.29
CA GLY A 293 -4.86 8.86 -2.29
C GLY A 293 -4.49 10.34 -2.10
N GLY A 294 -3.21 10.65 -2.26
CA GLY A 294 -2.69 12.03 -2.34
C GLY A 294 -2.90 12.92 -1.10
N GLY A 295 -3.37 12.36 0.01
CA GLY A 295 -3.54 13.05 1.29
C GLY A 295 -4.91 13.65 1.50
N ARG A 296 -5.87 13.30 0.63
CA ARG A 296 -7.23 13.84 0.65
C ARG A 296 -8.12 13.04 1.59
N GLY A 297 -8.73 13.73 2.55
CA GLY A 297 -9.76 13.19 3.42
C GLY A 297 -11.06 12.85 2.68
N ILE A 298 -11.97 12.19 3.39
CA ILE A 298 -13.28 11.83 2.89
C ILE A 298 -14.30 12.81 3.46
N GLU A 299 -14.70 13.78 2.65
CA GLU A 299 -15.64 14.82 3.07
C GLU A 299 -17.08 14.35 3.16
N ARG A 300 -17.45 13.25 2.51
CA ARG A 300 -18.78 12.65 2.68
C ARG A 300 -18.79 11.19 2.28
N VAL A 301 -19.70 10.44 2.88
CA VAL A 301 -20.06 9.08 2.47
C VAL A 301 -21.58 9.03 2.39
N ASP A 302 -22.10 8.76 1.20
CA ASP A 302 -23.55 8.71 0.96
C ASP A 302 -24.00 7.25 0.86
N ILE A 303 -25.08 6.88 1.58
CA ILE A 303 -25.70 5.55 1.49
C ILE A 303 -27.13 5.69 0.97
N SER A 304 -27.46 4.89 -0.04
CA SER A 304 -28.81 4.75 -0.58
C SER A 304 -29.38 3.37 -0.25
N ILE A 305 -30.70 3.31 -0.03
CA ILE A 305 -31.46 2.06 0.19
C ILE A 305 -32.56 1.85 -0.86
N ASP A 306 -32.51 2.56 -1.98
CA ASP A 306 -33.57 2.58 -3.00
C ASP A 306 -33.03 2.56 -4.44
N GLY A 307 -31.83 1.99 -4.61
CA GLY A 307 -31.15 1.91 -5.90
C GLY A 307 -30.57 3.24 -6.37
N GLY A 308 -30.04 4.03 -5.44
CA GLY A 308 -29.33 5.29 -5.74
C GLY A 308 -30.24 6.50 -5.97
N LYS A 309 -31.55 6.40 -5.69
CA LYS A 309 -32.51 7.49 -5.92
C LYS A 309 -32.46 8.54 -4.82
N THR A 310 -32.40 8.10 -3.56
CA THR A 310 -32.21 8.97 -2.39
C THR A 310 -31.00 8.55 -1.58
N TRP A 311 -30.36 9.53 -0.95
CA TRP A 311 -29.09 9.35 -0.25
C TRP A 311 -29.18 9.92 1.17
N VAL A 312 -28.62 9.19 2.12
CA VAL A 312 -28.46 9.60 3.51
C VAL A 312 -26.98 9.60 3.84
N GLU A 313 -26.49 10.70 4.41
CA GLU A 313 -25.10 10.80 4.83
C GLU A 313 -24.81 9.83 5.99
N ALA A 314 -23.72 9.07 5.85
CA ALA A 314 -23.23 8.18 6.88
C ALA A 314 -22.32 8.92 7.88
N SER A 315 -22.34 8.48 9.14
CA SER A 315 -21.33 8.91 10.11
C SER A 315 -19.96 8.39 9.71
N ARG A 316 -18.92 9.20 9.87
CA ARG A 316 -17.51 8.87 9.60
C ARG A 316 -16.70 8.83 10.89
N TYR A 317 -15.73 7.94 10.98
CA TYR A 317 -14.87 7.78 12.17
C TYR A 317 -13.44 7.35 11.80
N GLN A 318 -12.53 7.52 12.75
CA GLN A 318 -11.12 7.13 12.66
C GLN A 318 -10.66 6.49 13.99
N LYS A 319 -9.46 6.83 14.49
CA LYS A 319 -9.01 6.51 15.85
C LYS A 319 -10.07 6.87 16.91
N PRO A 320 -10.32 6.00 17.92
CA PRO A 320 -11.28 6.27 18.99
C PRO A 320 -11.00 7.61 19.69
N GLY A 321 -12.06 8.31 20.08
CA GLY A 321 -11.95 9.57 20.83
C GLY A 321 -11.61 10.80 19.98
N VAL A 322 -11.39 10.66 18.67
CA VAL A 322 -11.10 11.80 17.79
C VAL A 322 -12.21 11.97 16.78
N GLN A 323 -12.92 13.10 16.85
CA GLN A 323 -13.94 13.46 15.86
C GLN A 323 -13.30 13.54 14.48
N TYR A 324 -13.92 12.87 13.50
CA TYR A 324 -13.46 12.93 12.13
C TYR A 324 -13.85 14.26 11.49
N VAL A 325 -12.86 14.96 10.94
CA VAL A 325 -13.01 16.17 10.12
C VAL A 325 -12.05 16.01 8.95
N ALA A 326 -12.57 16.05 7.71
CA ALA A 326 -11.71 15.86 6.53
C ALA A 326 -10.61 16.93 6.49
N ASP A 327 -9.41 16.51 6.09
CA ASP A 327 -8.21 17.35 5.94
C ASP A 327 -7.76 18.11 7.21
N SER A 328 -8.37 17.84 8.36
CA SER A 328 -7.92 18.39 9.65
C SER A 328 -6.56 17.83 10.03
N PHE A 329 -5.68 18.70 10.53
CA PHE A 329 -4.36 18.31 11.07
C PHE A 329 -4.44 17.26 12.18
N ASN A 330 -5.56 17.17 12.89
CA ASN A 330 -5.76 16.19 13.97
C ASN A 330 -6.27 14.82 13.46
N CYS A 331 -6.66 14.75 12.20
CA CYS A 331 -7.19 13.54 11.57
C CYS A 331 -6.14 12.84 10.72
N ASP A 332 -6.22 11.52 10.72
CA ASP A 332 -5.36 10.70 9.89
C ASP A 332 -5.86 10.83 8.44
N LYS A 333 -4.98 11.25 7.53
CA LYS A 333 -5.34 11.62 6.15
C LYS A 333 -5.73 10.42 5.26
N TRP A 334 -5.53 9.20 5.73
CA TRP A 334 -5.35 8.02 4.88
C TRP A 334 -6.42 6.93 5.01
N ALA A 335 -7.42 7.09 5.89
CA ALA A 335 -8.61 6.24 5.94
C ALA A 335 -9.67 6.79 6.90
N CYS A 336 -10.94 6.53 6.59
CA CYS A 336 -12.02 6.58 7.57
C CYS A 336 -12.92 5.33 7.47
N GLY A 337 -13.45 4.90 8.61
CA GLY A 337 -14.61 4.01 8.64
C GLY A 337 -15.90 4.81 8.58
N TYR A 338 -17.00 4.17 8.17
CA TYR A 338 -18.33 4.80 8.23
C TYR A 338 -19.39 3.85 8.77
N SER A 339 -20.51 4.42 9.25
CA SER A 339 -21.67 3.64 9.69
C SER A 339 -23.02 4.34 9.51
N LEU A 340 -24.07 3.57 9.19
CA LEU A 340 -25.47 4.00 9.14
C LEU A 340 -26.40 2.86 9.60
N ARG A 341 -27.59 3.21 10.15
CA ARG A 341 -28.62 2.25 10.60
C ARG A 341 -29.98 2.48 9.91
N PRO A 342 -30.15 2.12 8.63
CA PRO A 342 -31.44 2.26 7.94
C PRO A 342 -32.48 1.20 8.35
N LYS A 343 -33.76 1.48 8.09
CA LYS A 343 -34.83 0.47 7.94
C LYS A 343 -34.81 -0.02 6.48
N LEU A 344 -34.72 -1.32 6.24
CA LEU A 344 -34.37 -1.86 4.92
C LEU A 344 -35.51 -1.94 3.90
N ARG A 345 -35.18 -1.69 2.62
CA ARG A 345 -35.83 -2.24 1.43
C ARG A 345 -34.79 -2.48 0.30
N TYR A 346 -34.80 -3.69 -0.24
CA TYR A 346 -34.32 -4.24 -1.54
C TYR A 346 -32.92 -3.94 -2.16
N SER A 347 -32.23 -2.81 -1.93
CA SER A 347 -30.84 -2.63 -2.43
C SER A 347 -30.08 -1.59 -1.61
N ILE A 348 -28.77 -1.80 -1.37
CA ILE A 348 -27.92 -0.83 -0.65
C ILE A 348 -26.79 -0.38 -1.56
N GLU A 349 -26.70 0.93 -1.80
CA GLU A 349 -25.64 1.55 -2.59
C GLU A 349 -24.82 2.52 -1.75
N LEU A 350 -23.55 2.68 -2.12
CA LEU A 350 -22.56 3.49 -1.44
C LEU A 350 -21.74 4.26 -2.48
N ARG A 351 -21.47 5.54 -2.21
CA ARG A 351 -20.46 6.30 -2.95
C ARG A 351 -19.56 7.07 -1.99
#